data_AF-A0A7W6A1C6-F1
#
_entry.id   AF-A0A7W6A1C6-F1
#
_cell.length_a   1.000
_cell.length_b   1.000
_cell.length_c   1.000
_cell.angle_alpha   90.00
_cell.angle_beta   90.00
_cell.angle_gamma   90.00
#
_symmetry.space_group_name_H-M   'P 1'
#
loop_
_entity.id
_entity.type
_entity.pdbx_description
1 polymer ?
#
loop_
_entity_poly.entity_id
_entity_poly.type
_entity_poly.pdbx_seq_one_letter_code
_entity_poly.pdbx_strand_id
1 'polypeptide(L)' 'MNDPHAKADASTDTPYAKRIVAEEGKTDQLKDKVQDAESREEALVDEGVEETFPASDPVSAKHIT' A
#
# COMPACT_ATOMS: atom_id res chain seq x y z
N MET A 1 -31.47 7.82 -12.11
CA MET A 1 -30.12 7.79 -11.50
C MET A 1 -29.35 8.96 -12.07
N ASN A 2 -29.18 10.03 -11.31
CA ASN A 2 -28.33 11.16 -11.69
C ASN A 2 -27.45 11.43 -10.46
N ASP A 3 -26.26 10.84 -10.43
CA ASP A 3 -25.30 11.10 -9.37
C ASP A 3 -24.59 12.43 -9.68
N PRO A 4 -24.71 13.45 -8.82
CA PRO A 4 -24.09 14.76 -9.05
C PRO A 4 -22.55 14.70 -9.09
N HIS A 5 -21.92 13.62 -8.61
CA HIS A 5 -20.47 13.45 -8.60
C HIS A 5 -19.94 12.65 -9.80
N ALA A 6 -20.80 12.14 -10.67
CA ALA A 6 -20.41 11.28 -11.80
C ALA A 6 -19.43 11.94 -12.80
N LYS A 7 -19.15 13.25 -12.67
CA LYS A 7 -18.25 14.02 -13.55
C LYS A 7 -17.07 14.69 -12.82
N ALA A 8 -16.94 14.49 -11.51
CA ALA A 8 -15.91 15.17 -10.72
C ALA A 8 -14.48 14.78 -11.15
N ASP A 9 -14.30 13.55 -11.64
CA ASP A 9 -12.98 13.01 -12.01
C ASP A 9 -12.60 13.23 -13.49
N ALA A 10 -13.46 13.89 -14.28
CA ALA A 10 -13.25 14.09 -15.72
C ALA A 10 -12.49 15.38 -16.07
N SER A 11 -12.09 16.18 -15.09
CA SER A 11 -11.39 17.45 -15.33
C SER A 11 -9.91 17.22 -15.64
N THR A 12 -9.42 17.79 -16.73
CA THR A 12 -8.01 17.73 -17.14
C THR A 12 -7.09 18.59 -16.26
N ASP A 13 -7.66 19.54 -15.50
CA ASP A 13 -6.92 20.42 -14.60
C ASP A 13 -6.74 19.82 -13.20
N THR A 14 -7.22 18.59 -12.98
CA THR A 14 -7.09 17.90 -11.69
C THR A 14 -5.62 17.55 -11.46
N PRO A 15 -5.04 17.86 -10.28
CA PRO A 15 -3.67 17.45 -9.99
C PRO A 15 -3.54 15.93 -10.04
N TYR A 16 -2.42 15.44 -10.59
CA TYR A 16 -2.13 14.00 -10.75
C TYR A 16 -2.14 13.22 -9.43
N ALA A 17 -2.04 13.91 -8.29
CA ALA A 17 -2.14 13.31 -6.96
C ALA A 17 -2.75 14.29 -5.96
N LYS A 18 -3.59 13.77 -5.06
CA LYS A 18 -4.08 14.49 -3.89
C LYS A 18 -3.03 14.42 -2.79
N ARG A 19 -2.57 15.57 -2.28
CA ARG A 19 -1.79 15.60 -1.04
C ARG A 19 -2.70 15.21 0.12
N ILE A 20 -2.29 14.20 0.87
CA ILE A 20 -2.97 13.78 2.09
C ILE A 20 -2.11 14.16 3.29
N VAL A 21 -2.75 14.57 4.38
CA VAL A 21 -2.10 14.66 5.68
C VAL A 21 -2.00 13.23 6.21
N ALA A 22 -0.83 12.83 6.71
CA ALA A 22 -0.70 11.54 7.37
C ALA A 22 -1.69 11.47 8.54
N GLU A 23 -2.53 10.44 8.57
CA GLU A 23 -3.46 10.22 9.68
C GLU A 23 -2.66 9.86 10.93
N GLU A 24 -2.73 10.71 11.96
CA GLU A 24 -2.12 10.41 13.26
C GLU A 24 -2.75 9.15 13.86
N GLY A 25 -1.91 8.24 14.33
CA GLY A 25 -2.34 7.00 14.99
C GLY A 25 -2.69 5.84 14.06
N LYS A 26 -2.59 6.02 12.73
CA LYS A 26 -2.67 4.87 11.82
C LYS A 26 -1.49 3.94 12.10
N THR A 27 -1.79 2.70 12.47
CA THR A 27 -0.77 1.72 12.85
C THR A 27 0.05 1.32 11.63
N ASP A 28 1.34 1.03 11.84
CA ASP A 28 2.15 0.36 10.82
C ASP A 28 1.40 -0.90 10.39
N GLN A 29 1.15 -1.06 9.09
CA GLN A 29 0.39 -2.20 8.56
C GLN A 29 1.12 -3.52 8.85
N LEU A 30 2.44 -3.45 9.01
CA LEU A 30 3.26 -4.57 9.41
C LEU A 30 3.31 -4.82 10.92
N LYS A 31 2.73 -3.97 11.76
CA LYS A 31 2.94 -4.00 13.22
C LYS A 31 2.64 -5.37 13.83
N ASP A 32 1.56 -6.00 13.35
CA ASP A 32 1.14 -7.31 13.85
C ASP A 32 2.04 -8.42 13.29
N LYS A 33 2.35 -8.38 11.97
CA LYS A 33 3.23 -9.36 11.31
C LYS A 33 4.67 -9.33 11.82
N VAL A 34 5.15 -8.17 12.28
CA VAL A 34 6.50 -8.00 12.86
C VAL A 34 6.62 -8.65 14.24
N GLN A 35 5.54 -8.85 14.99
CA GLN A 35 5.61 -9.54 16.28
C GLN A 35 5.91 -11.04 16.10
N ASP A 36 5.46 -11.61 14.99
CA ASP A 36 5.57 -13.04 14.68
C ASP A 36 6.76 -13.38 13.76
N ALA A 37 7.45 -12.38 13.22
CA ALA A 37 8.60 -12.55 12.32
C ALA A 37 9.94 -12.27 13.03
N GLU A 38 11.03 -12.87 12.54
CA GLU A 38 12.36 -12.67 13.14
C GLU A 38 12.93 -11.28 12.84
N SER A 39 12.50 -10.69 11.72
CA SER A 39 12.89 -9.35 11.27
C SER A 39 11.75 -8.66 10.55
N ARG A 40 11.79 -7.32 10.52
CA ARG A 40 10.89 -6.52 9.71
C ARG A 40 11.01 -6.82 8.22
N GLU A 41 12.20 -7.25 7.78
CA GLU A 41 12.45 -7.65 6.39
C GLU A 41 11.70 -8.93 6.03
N GLU A 42 11.64 -9.91 6.95
CA GLU A 42 10.88 -11.14 6.75
C GLU A 42 9.38 -10.87 6.74
N ALA A 43 8.88 -10.05 7.67
CA ALA A 43 7.48 -9.67 7.69
C ALA A 43 7.02 -8.99 6.38
N LEU A 44 7.91 -8.21 5.73
CA LEU A 44 7.66 -7.61 4.41
C LEU A 44 7.62 -8.66 3.29
N VAL A 45 8.53 -9.64 3.33
CA VAL A 45 8.59 -10.70 2.33
C VAL A 45 7.35 -11.57 2.43
N ASP A 46 6.97 -11.98 3.63
CA ASP A 46 5.81 -12.84 3.86
C ASP A 46 4.51 -12.18 3.39
N GLU A 47 4.27 -10.91 3.76
CA GLU A 47 3.13 -10.15 3.26
C GLU A 47 3.14 -10.03 1.73
N GLY A 48 4.29 -9.71 1.16
CA GLY A 48 4.45 -9.63 -0.29
C GLY A 48 4.15 -10.95 -1.01
N VAL A 49 4.51 -12.09 -0.41
CA VAL A 49 4.21 -13.43 -0.94
C VAL A 49 2.72 -13.75 -0.86
N GLU A 50 2.07 -13.42 0.26
CA GLU A 50 0.62 -13.60 0.45
C GLU A 50 -0.21 -12.79 -0.54
N GLU A 51 0.25 -11.57 -0.88
CA GLU A 51 -0.42 -10.67 -1.81
C GLU A 51 -0.01 -10.88 -3.28
N THR A 52 0.98 -11.75 -3.54
CA THR A 52 1.51 -12.03 -4.87
C THR A 52 0.65 -13.05 -5.63
N PHE A 53 0.47 -12.82 -6.93
CA PHE A 53 -0.23 -13.76 -7.79
C PHE A 53 0.64 -14.98 -8.14
N PRO A 54 0.05 -16.17 -8.35
CA PRO A 54 0.79 -17.42 -8.58
C PRO A 54 1.74 -17.42 -9.80
N ALA A 55 1.54 -16.50 -10.76
CA ALA A 55 2.34 -16.40 -11.98
C ALA A 55 3.32 -15.20 -11.97
N SER A 56 3.47 -14.51 -10.85
CA SER A 56 4.37 -13.35 -10.72
C SER A 56 5.79 -13.79 -10.34
N ASP A 57 6.79 -12.98 -10.66
CA ASP A 57 8.14 -13.12 -10.07
C ASP A 57 8.07 -12.93 -8.54
N PRO A 58 8.87 -13.65 -7.75
CA PRO A 58 8.85 -13.56 -6.30
C PRO A 58 9.24 -12.16 -5.81
N VAL A 59 8.65 -11.75 -4.69
CA VAL A 59 8.93 -10.45 -4.07
C VAL A 59 10.37 -10.38 -3.54
N SER A 60 11.01 -9.22 -3.72
CA SER A 60 12.36 -8.96 -3.22
C SER A 60 12.29 -7.90 -2.11
N ALA A 61 12.79 -8.23 -0.92
CA ALA A 61 13.00 -7.25 0.15
C ALA A 61 14.05 -6.22 -0.29
N LYS A 62 13.69 -4.94 -0.29
CA LYS A 62 14.62 -3.85 -0.61
C LYS A 62 15.57 -3.63 0.56
N HIS A 63 16.84 -3.93 0.38
CA HIS A 63 17.90 -3.50 1.31
C HIS A 63 18.33 -2.08 0.96
N ILE A 64 18.04 -1.13 1.84
CA ILE A 64 18.48 0.26 1.73
C ILE A 64 19.57 0.46 2.79
N THR A 65 20.84 0.50 2.36
CA THR A 65 22.01 0.85 3.20
C THR A 65 22.15 2.35 3.38
#